data_AF-C8PB45-F1
#
_entry.id   AF-C8PB45-F1
#
_cell.length_a   1.000
_cell.length_b   1.000
_cell.length_c   1.000
_cell.angle_alpha   90.00
_cell.angle_beta   90.00
_cell.angle_gamma   90.00
#
_symmetry.space_group_name_H-M   'P 1'
#
loop_
_entity.id
_entity.type
_entity.pdbx_description
1 polymer ?
#
loop_
_entity_poly.entity_id
_entity_poly.type
_entity_poly.pdbx_seq_one_letter_code
_entity_poly.pdbx_strand_id
1 'polypeptide(L)'
;MFFTIYFYAPGHNLTYALTLISRIYAFALSGAYFATSTDNYTLAKSLEQNAHLPSKFAYGSLAAFNLLPKIYEEVKRIRIAGQMRGLFLSFWSPKLYFKAIISAMTWADSLSQGMASHGYCEEKSRSVIIPILVTKKDWLLFFSILLLFQPILFIFHI
;
A
#
# COMPACT_ATOMS: atom_id res chain seq x y z
N MET A 1 21.42 8.46 12.21
CA MET A 1 21.76 7.78 10.94
C MET A 1 23.02 8.34 10.26
N PHE A 2 23.23 9.67 10.25
CA PHE A 2 24.45 10.25 9.67
C PHE A 2 25.74 9.80 10.37
N PHE A 3 25.76 9.88 11.70
CA PHE A 3 26.92 9.52 12.51
C PHE A 3 27.34 8.04 12.37
N THR A 4 26.36 7.14 12.21
CA THR A 4 26.61 5.69 12.03
C THR A 4 27.21 5.37 10.65
N ILE A 5 26.76 6.06 9.60
CA ILE A 5 27.27 5.86 8.23
C ILE A 5 28.69 6.42 8.09
N TYR A 6 28.97 7.56 8.71
CA TYR A 6 30.30 8.17 8.70
C TYR A 6 31.34 7.27 9.38
N PHE A 7 31.01 6.66 10.51
CA PHE A 7 31.93 5.79 11.26
C PHE A 7 32.21 4.45 10.55
N TYR A 8 31.25 3.94 9.77
CA TYR A 8 31.38 2.67 9.04
C TYR A 8 31.88 2.86 7.59
N ALA A 9 32.08 4.10 7.14
CA ALA A 9 32.58 4.41 5.81
C ALA A 9 34.09 4.10 5.71
N PRO A 10 34.54 3.28 4.75
CA PRO A 10 35.95 2.99 4.57
C PRO A 10 36.71 4.28 4.21
N GLY A 11 37.71 4.62 5.05
CA GLY A 11 38.58 5.78 4.86
C GLY A 11 38.09 7.12 5.42
N HIS A 12 37.02 7.16 6.24
CA HIS A 12 36.45 8.41 6.79
C HIS A 12 36.12 9.46 5.71
N ASN A 13 35.79 9.00 4.50
CA ASN A 13 35.50 9.87 3.37
C ASN A 13 34.13 10.52 3.57
N LEU A 14 34.13 11.80 3.96
CA LEU A 14 32.93 12.59 4.21
C LEU A 14 32.01 12.65 2.99
N THR A 15 32.60 12.69 1.79
CA THR A 15 31.87 12.68 0.52
C THR A 15 31.04 11.41 0.35
N TYR A 16 31.63 10.24 0.58
CA TYR A 16 30.94 8.94 0.47
C TYR A 16 29.77 8.83 1.46
N ALA A 17 29.98 9.24 2.71
CA ALA A 17 28.94 9.25 3.73
C ALA A 17 27.77 10.17 3.32
N LEU A 18 28.07 11.35 2.80
CA LEU A 18 27.08 12.32 2.36
C LEU A 18 26.27 11.82 1.16
N THR A 19 26.89 11.10 0.21
CA THR A 19 26.18 10.47 -0.93
C THR A 19 25.23 9.37 -0.49
N LEU A 20 25.64 8.50 0.44
CA LEU A 20 24.79 7.40 0.89
C LEU A 20 23.55 7.95 1.63
N ILE A 21 23.74 8.99 2.42
CA ILE A 21 22.68 9.62 3.20
C ILE A 21 21.71 10.36 2.29
N SER A 22 22.21 11.16 1.33
CA SER A 22 21.35 11.87 0.38
C SER A 22 20.48 10.90 -0.42
N ARG A 23 21.01 9.73 -0.81
CA ARG A 23 20.25 8.67 -1.49
C ARG A 23 19.13 8.08 -0.61
N ILE A 24 19.42 7.78 0.66
CA ILE A 24 18.40 7.22 1.57
C ILE A 24 17.27 8.23 1.78
N TYR A 25 17.62 9.51 2.03
CA TYR A 25 16.62 10.56 2.18
C TYR A 25 15.82 10.81 0.89
N ALA A 26 16.45 10.75 -0.28
CA ALA A 26 15.79 10.85 -1.58
C ALA A 26 14.66 9.81 -1.73
N PHE A 27 14.97 8.53 -1.47
CA PHE A 27 13.99 7.45 -1.57
C PHE A 27 12.93 7.51 -0.48
N ALA A 28 13.30 7.85 0.75
CA ALA A 28 12.35 7.97 1.85
C ALA A 28 11.36 9.13 1.64
N LEU A 29 11.85 10.30 1.23
CA LEU A 29 11.02 11.49 1.00
C LEU A 29 10.12 11.32 -0.23
N SER A 30 10.63 10.76 -1.32
CA SER A 30 9.80 10.46 -2.50
C SER A 30 8.70 9.44 -2.19
N GLY A 31 9.03 8.36 -1.45
CA GLY A 31 8.04 7.39 -0.98
C GLY A 31 7.00 8.02 -0.04
N ALA A 32 7.43 8.85 0.92
CA ALA A 32 6.54 9.52 1.84
C ALA A 32 5.62 10.54 1.13
N TYR A 33 6.15 11.28 0.17
CA TYR A 33 5.37 12.20 -0.66
C TYR A 33 4.31 11.44 -1.45
N PHE A 34 4.69 10.35 -2.12
CA PHE A 34 3.76 9.50 -2.86
C PHE A 34 2.63 8.93 -1.97
N ALA A 35 2.99 8.40 -0.80
CA ALA A 35 2.04 7.83 0.16
C ALA A 35 1.07 8.88 0.75
N THR A 36 1.50 10.14 0.86
CA THR A 36 0.66 11.21 1.42
C THR A 36 -0.22 11.87 0.37
N SER A 37 0.29 12.03 -0.86
CA SER A 37 -0.41 12.74 -1.92
C SER A 37 -1.44 11.89 -2.67
N THR A 38 -1.35 10.56 -2.60
CA THR A 38 -2.21 9.66 -3.39
C THR A 38 -3.19 8.92 -2.48
N ASP A 39 -4.48 9.08 -2.74
CA ASP A 39 -5.52 8.27 -2.09
C ASP A 39 -5.53 6.83 -2.62
N ASN A 40 -5.79 5.86 -1.73
CA ASN A 40 -5.78 4.43 -2.06
C ASN A 40 -6.83 4.07 -3.13
N TYR A 41 -7.99 4.74 -3.12
CA TYR A 41 -9.03 4.54 -4.12
C TYR A 41 -8.57 4.99 -5.51
N THR A 42 -7.98 6.18 -5.58
CA THR A 42 -7.43 6.75 -6.82
C THR A 42 -6.30 5.88 -7.37
N LEU A 43 -5.46 5.32 -6.50
CA LEU A 43 -4.40 4.39 -6.90
C LEU A 43 -4.94 3.08 -7.47
N ALA A 44 -5.92 2.45 -6.82
CA ALA A 44 -6.50 1.18 -7.30
C ALA A 44 -7.18 1.37 -8.67
N LYS A 45 -7.89 2.49 -8.86
CA LYS A 45 -8.55 2.82 -10.14
C LYS A 45 -7.55 3.20 -11.23
N SER A 46 -6.46 3.89 -10.90
CA SER A 46 -5.42 4.23 -11.88
C SER A 46 -4.65 3.00 -12.34
N LEU A 47 -4.43 2.00 -11.47
CA LEU A 47 -3.87 0.70 -11.84
C LEU A 47 -4.80 -0.09 -12.77
N GLU A 48 -6.10 -0.11 -12.49
CA GLU A 48 -7.09 -0.74 -13.37
C GLU A 48 -7.05 -0.16 -14.78
N GLN A 49 -7.05 1.18 -14.89
CA GLN A 49 -7.22 1.89 -16.15
C GLN A 49 -5.90 2.05 -16.94
N ASN A 50 -4.80 2.38 -16.28
CA ASN A 50 -3.54 2.68 -16.95
C ASN A 50 -2.64 1.45 -17.09
N ALA A 51 -2.60 0.59 -16.06
CA ALA A 51 -1.82 -0.65 -16.10
C ALA A 51 -2.61 -1.85 -16.65
N HIS A 52 -3.86 -1.62 -17.12
CA HIS A 52 -4.76 -2.64 -17.67
C HIS A 52 -4.90 -3.87 -16.75
N LEU A 53 -4.96 -3.62 -15.44
CA LEU A 53 -5.13 -4.71 -14.48
C LEU A 53 -6.53 -5.31 -14.59
N PRO A 54 -6.69 -6.63 -14.40
CA PRO A 54 -8.01 -7.24 -14.33
C PRO A 54 -8.86 -6.57 -13.24
N SER A 55 -10.08 -6.14 -13.60
CA SER A 55 -10.96 -5.41 -12.67
C SER A 55 -11.20 -6.17 -11.36
N LYS A 56 -11.21 -7.51 -11.37
CA LYS A 56 -11.34 -8.33 -10.15
C LYS A 56 -10.28 -7.99 -9.09
N PHE A 57 -9.05 -7.73 -9.52
CA PHE A 57 -7.94 -7.40 -8.63
C PHE A 57 -8.08 -5.99 -8.06
N ALA A 58 -8.49 -5.02 -8.89
CA ALA A 58 -8.75 -3.65 -8.46
C ALA A 58 -9.88 -3.58 -7.43
N TYR A 59 -11.00 -4.27 -7.68
CA TYR A 59 -12.12 -4.33 -6.74
C TYR A 59 -11.78 -5.17 -5.49
N GLY A 60 -11.05 -6.27 -5.64
CA GLY A 60 -10.62 -7.10 -4.52
C GLY A 60 -9.66 -6.38 -3.57
N SER A 61 -8.68 -5.66 -4.13
CA SER A 61 -7.75 -4.84 -3.33
C SER A 61 -8.46 -3.68 -2.62
N LEU A 62 -9.34 -2.97 -3.33
CA LEU A 62 -10.16 -1.92 -2.73
C LEU A 62 -11.08 -2.46 -1.61
N ALA A 63 -11.70 -3.61 -1.83
CA ALA A 63 -12.50 -4.28 -0.82
C ALA A 63 -11.63 -4.63 0.41
N ALA A 64 -10.46 -5.21 0.20
CA ALA A 64 -9.53 -5.55 1.29
C ALA A 64 -9.17 -4.34 2.16
N PHE A 65 -8.84 -3.19 1.55
CA PHE A 65 -8.56 -1.96 2.29
C PHE A 65 -9.76 -1.48 3.12
N ASN A 66 -10.97 -1.55 2.57
CA ASN A 66 -12.20 -1.20 3.28
C ASN A 66 -12.61 -2.23 4.36
N LEU A 67 -12.14 -3.46 4.25
CA LEU A 67 -12.39 -4.55 5.20
C LEU A 67 -11.46 -4.51 6.42
N LEU A 68 -10.27 -3.89 6.32
CA LEU A 68 -9.32 -3.74 7.43
C LEU A 68 -9.94 -3.20 8.74
N PRO A 69 -10.67 -2.07 8.75
CA PRO A 69 -11.28 -1.57 9.98
C PRO A 69 -12.33 -2.55 10.55
N LYS A 70 -13.09 -3.23 9.67
CA LYS A 70 -14.07 -4.23 10.09
C LYS A 70 -13.42 -5.43 10.76
N ILE A 71 -12.28 -5.88 10.25
CA ILE A 71 -11.50 -6.97 10.87
C ILE A 71 -11.04 -6.57 12.27
N TYR A 72 -10.57 -5.34 12.46
CA TYR A 72 -10.15 -4.86 13.78
C TYR A 72 -11.30 -4.89 14.80
N GLU A 73 -12.47 -4.39 14.41
CA GLU A 73 -13.66 -4.42 15.26
C GLU A 73 -14.10 -5.86 15.59
N GLU A 74 -14.02 -6.77 14.63
CA GLU A 74 -14.41 -8.16 14.82
C GLU A 74 -13.45 -8.90 15.77
N VAL A 75 -12.14 -8.69 15.61
CA VAL A 75 -11.14 -9.21 16.55
C VAL A 75 -11.43 -8.69 17.97
N LYS A 76 -11.78 -7.40 18.11
CA LYS A 76 -12.18 -6.83 19.40
C LYS A 76 -13.44 -7.50 19.95
N ARG A 77 -14.48 -7.71 19.12
CA ARG A 77 -15.71 -8.43 19.51
C ARG A 77 -15.42 -9.85 19.97
N ILE A 78 -14.59 -10.60 19.24
CA ILE A 78 -14.20 -11.97 19.60
C ILE A 78 -13.49 -12.00 20.95
N ARG A 79 -12.61 -11.02 21.23
CA ARG A 79 -11.92 -10.91 22.52
C ARG A 79 -12.90 -10.65 23.67
N ILE A 80 -13.81 -9.70 23.51
CA ILE A 80 -14.82 -9.37 24.53
C ILE A 80 -15.74 -10.58 24.78
N ALA A 81 -16.23 -11.24 23.73
CA ALA A 81 -17.05 -12.43 23.84
C ALA A 81 -16.31 -13.61 24.51
N GLY A 82 -15.01 -13.73 24.29
CA GLY A 82 -14.14 -14.68 24.98
C GLY A 82 -14.02 -14.39 26.47
N GLN A 83 -13.77 -13.11 26.83
CA GLN A 83 -13.68 -12.67 28.21
C GLN A 83 -14.98 -12.92 28.99
N MET A 84 -16.15 -12.68 28.38
CA MET A 84 -17.45 -13.01 28.98
C MET A 84 -17.63 -14.51 29.26
N ARG A 85 -16.91 -15.38 28.54
CA ARG A 85 -16.91 -16.85 28.75
C ARG A 85 -15.79 -17.32 29.69
N GLY A 86 -15.10 -16.40 30.38
CA GLY A 86 -13.96 -16.70 31.24
C GLY A 86 -12.68 -17.10 30.48
N LEU A 87 -12.65 -16.90 29.15
CA LEU A 87 -11.51 -17.25 28.31
C LEU A 87 -10.68 -15.99 28.02
N PHE A 88 -9.49 -15.91 28.60
CA PHE A 88 -8.52 -14.86 28.28
C PHE A 88 -7.83 -15.14 26.95
N LEU A 89 -8.41 -14.63 25.86
CA LEU A 89 -7.77 -14.67 24.53
C LEU A 89 -6.69 -13.60 24.46
N SER A 90 -5.45 -14.02 24.71
CA SER A 90 -4.26 -13.23 24.39
C SER A 90 -4.11 -13.09 22.86
N PHE A 91 -3.33 -12.09 22.44
CA PHE A 91 -3.02 -11.84 21.03
C PHE A 91 -2.45 -13.10 20.35
N TRP A 92 -1.68 -13.91 21.06
CA TRP A 92 -1.06 -15.14 20.57
C TRP A 92 -1.96 -16.39 20.59
N SER A 93 -3.25 -16.26 20.91
CA SER A 93 -4.13 -17.44 21.00
C SER A 93 -4.58 -17.94 19.62
N PRO A 94 -4.34 -19.22 19.25
CA PRO A 94 -4.76 -19.77 17.95
C PRO A 94 -6.28 -19.69 17.73
N LYS A 95 -7.05 -19.77 18.82
CA LYS A 95 -8.52 -19.68 18.82
C LYS A 95 -9.02 -18.31 18.35
N LEU A 96 -8.28 -17.24 18.59
CA LEU A 96 -8.62 -15.89 18.12
C LEU A 96 -8.51 -15.82 16.59
N TYR A 97 -7.37 -16.25 16.06
CA TYR A 97 -7.10 -16.24 14.63
C TYR A 97 -8.03 -17.18 13.86
N PHE A 98 -8.30 -18.38 14.38
CA PHE A 98 -9.22 -19.31 13.75
C PHE A 98 -10.63 -18.72 13.56
N LYS A 99 -11.16 -18.07 14.61
CA LYS A 99 -12.46 -17.39 14.53
C LYS A 99 -12.45 -16.20 13.56
N ALA A 100 -11.38 -15.42 13.58
CA ALA A 100 -11.21 -14.30 12.67
C ALA A 100 -11.15 -14.76 11.20
N ILE A 101 -10.45 -15.87 10.91
CA ILE A 101 -10.36 -16.47 9.57
C ILE A 101 -11.74 -16.92 9.08
N ILE A 102 -12.51 -17.64 9.93
CA ILE A 102 -13.88 -18.05 9.55
C ILE A 102 -14.75 -16.84 9.24
N SER A 103 -14.72 -15.81 10.08
CA SER A 103 -15.46 -14.57 9.81
C SER A 103 -15.05 -13.90 8.51
N ALA A 104 -13.75 -13.87 8.21
CA ALA A 104 -13.24 -13.32 6.96
C ALA A 104 -13.70 -14.12 5.73
N MET A 105 -13.75 -15.46 5.82
CA MET A 105 -14.29 -16.32 4.75
C MET A 105 -15.76 -16.01 4.49
N THR A 106 -16.59 -15.91 5.53
CA THR A 106 -18.02 -15.55 5.39
C THR A 106 -18.22 -14.19 4.72
N TRP A 107 -17.38 -13.21 5.04
CA TRP A 107 -17.44 -11.89 4.40
C TRP A 107 -16.96 -11.92 2.94
N ALA A 108 -15.95 -12.72 2.62
CA ALA A 108 -15.51 -12.91 1.24
C ALA A 108 -16.62 -13.53 0.39
N ASP A 109 -17.31 -14.55 0.91
CA ASP A 109 -18.46 -15.17 0.24
C ASP A 109 -19.61 -14.19 0.07
N SER A 110 -19.94 -13.42 1.13
CA SER A 110 -20.99 -12.41 1.08
C SER A 110 -20.66 -11.28 0.09
N LEU A 111 -19.39 -10.89 -0.01
CA LEU A 111 -18.91 -9.93 -1.00
C LEU A 111 -19.03 -10.47 -2.41
N SER A 112 -18.60 -11.72 -2.64
CA SER A 112 -18.71 -12.39 -3.95
C SER A 112 -20.17 -12.50 -4.40
N GLN A 113 -21.06 -12.94 -3.50
CA GLN A 113 -22.50 -13.00 -3.76
C GLN A 113 -23.09 -11.62 -4.03
N GLY A 114 -22.69 -10.60 -3.27
CA GLY A 114 -23.10 -9.22 -3.50
C GLY A 114 -22.62 -8.70 -4.87
N MET A 115 -21.39 -9.02 -5.28
CA MET A 115 -20.88 -8.66 -6.60
C MET A 115 -21.68 -9.34 -7.71
N ALA A 116 -21.95 -10.64 -7.58
CA ALA A 116 -22.77 -11.39 -8.52
C ALA A 116 -24.21 -10.84 -8.60
N SER A 117 -24.83 -10.48 -7.46
CA SER A 117 -26.18 -9.92 -7.43
C SER A 117 -26.27 -8.53 -8.07
N HIS A 118 -25.19 -7.75 -8.00
CA HIS A 118 -25.08 -6.45 -8.68
C HIS A 118 -24.74 -6.60 -10.18
N GLY A 119 -24.78 -7.81 -10.73
CA GLY A 119 -24.52 -8.05 -12.15
C GLY A 119 -23.05 -7.85 -12.53
N TYR A 120 -22.12 -8.15 -11.63
CA TYR A 120 -20.70 -8.18 -11.96
C TYR A 120 -20.41 -9.38 -12.88
N CYS A 121 -20.12 -9.10 -14.15
CA CYS A 121 -19.67 -10.09 -15.14
C CYS A 121 -18.27 -9.71 -15.63
N GLU A 122 -17.39 -10.70 -15.69
CA GLU A 122 -15.95 -10.51 -15.90
C GLU A 122 -15.57 -10.30 -17.37
N GLU A 123 -16.34 -10.88 -18.28
CA GLU A 123 -16.03 -10.92 -19.72
C GLU A 123 -16.56 -9.71 -20.50
N LYS A 124 -17.25 -8.78 -19.83
CA LYS A 124 -17.90 -7.65 -20.50
C LYS A 124 -17.14 -6.36 -20.26
N SER A 125 -16.80 -5.65 -21.33
CA SER A 125 -16.21 -4.31 -21.27
C SER A 125 -17.10 -3.39 -20.42
N ARG A 126 -16.57 -2.92 -19.29
CA ARG A 126 -17.29 -2.05 -18.35
C ARG A 126 -17.13 -0.59 -18.75
N SER A 127 -18.16 0.21 -18.52
CA SER A 127 -18.05 1.67 -18.58
C SER A 127 -17.32 2.20 -17.35
N VAL A 128 -16.35 3.07 -17.58
CA VAL A 128 -15.59 3.73 -16.53
C VAL A 128 -16.36 4.96 -16.05
N ILE A 129 -16.77 4.99 -14.78
CA ILE A 129 -17.51 6.12 -14.20
C ILE A 129 -16.60 7.34 -13.99
N ILE A 130 -15.34 7.12 -13.57
CA ILE A 130 -14.36 8.18 -13.32
C ILE A 130 -13.07 7.81 -14.08
N PRO A 131 -12.78 8.45 -15.22
CA PRO A 131 -11.53 8.24 -15.94
C PRO A 131 -10.39 8.99 -15.24
N ILE A 132 -9.32 8.27 -14.91
CA ILE A 132 -8.08 8.80 -14.34
C ILE A 132 -7.04 8.79 -15.45
N LEU A 133 -6.99 9.89 -16.19
CA LEU A 133 -6.04 10.09 -17.27
C LEU A 133 -4.72 10.61 -16.70
N VAL A 134 -3.64 9.85 -16.89
CA VAL A 134 -2.28 10.35 -16.60
C VAL A 134 -1.99 11.49 -17.57
N THR A 135 -1.82 12.69 -17.03
CA THR A 135 -1.62 13.88 -17.86
C THR A 135 -0.14 14.00 -18.23
N LYS A 136 0.17 14.59 -19.40
CA LYS A 136 1.57 14.83 -19.84
C LYS A 136 2.41 15.61 -18.80
N LYS A 137 1.75 16.40 -17.95
CA LYS A 137 2.35 17.11 -16.82
C LYS A 137 2.91 16.17 -15.75
N ASP A 138 2.24 15.06 -15.49
CA ASP A 138 2.70 14.05 -14.51
C ASP A 138 3.96 13.35 -15.01
N TRP A 139 4.04 13.11 -16.33
CA TRP A 139 5.24 12.56 -16.96
C TRP A 139 6.41 13.55 -16.94
N LEU A 140 6.12 14.84 -17.16
CA LEU A 140 7.12 15.90 -17.07
C LEU A 140 7.63 16.08 -15.64
N LEU A 141 6.75 16.03 -14.63
CA LEU A 141 7.13 16.03 -13.22
C LEU A 141 7.97 14.81 -12.85
N PHE A 142 7.62 13.61 -13.32
CA PHE A 142 8.38 12.39 -13.09
C PHE A 142 9.80 12.49 -13.69
N PHE A 143 9.93 12.92 -14.95
CA PHE A 143 11.23 13.13 -15.59
C PHE A 143 12.03 14.26 -14.93
N SER A 144 11.37 15.35 -14.51
CA SER A 144 12.01 16.45 -13.79
C SER A 144 12.61 15.98 -12.46
N ILE A 145 11.87 15.17 -11.69
CA ILE A 145 12.36 14.63 -10.43
C ILE A 145 13.54 13.68 -10.66
N LEU A 146 13.45 12.81 -11.67
CA LEU A 146 14.51 11.86 -12.01
C LEU A 146 15.78 12.60 -12.46
N LEU A 147 15.63 13.63 -13.31
CA LEU A 147 16.72 14.44 -13.83
C LEU A 147 17.32 15.38 -12.77
N LEU A 148 16.56 15.79 -11.75
CA LEU A 148 17.12 16.53 -10.60
C LEU A 148 17.88 15.63 -9.62
N PHE A 149 17.46 14.37 -9.45
CA PHE A 149 18.14 13.42 -8.56
C PHE A 149 19.44 12.85 -9.15
N GLN A 150 19.52 12.72 -10.47
CA GLN A 150 20.68 12.15 -11.17
C GLN A 150 22.00 12.95 -11.05
N PRO A 151 22.04 14.29 -11.18
CA PRO A 151 23.27 15.07 -11.07
C PRO A 151 23.83 15.09 -9.66
N ILE A 152 22.99 14.98 -8.63
CA ILE A 152 23.43 14.85 -7.23
C ILE A 152 24.26 13.57 -7.04
N LEU A 153 23.94 12.50 -7.77
CA LEU A 153 24.73 11.25 -7.73
C LEU A 153 26.02 11.35 -8.56
N PHE A 154 26.00 12.06 -9.69
CA PHE A 154 27.16 12.19 -10.58
C PHE A 154 28.22 13.15 -10.02
N ILE A 155 27.81 14.24 -9.35
CA ILE A 155 28.71 15.23 -8.73
C ILE A 155 29.49 14.65 -7.54
N PHE A 156 28.96 13.61 -6.88
CA PHE A 156 29.66 12.91 -5.79
C PHE A 156 30.54 11.75 -6.25
N HIS A 157 30.44 11.34 -7.52
CA HIS A 157 31.23 10.24 -8.10
C HIS A 157 32.45 10.75 -8.90
N ILE A 158 32.59 12.07 -9.10
CA ILE A 158 33.81 12.71 -9.63
C ILE A 158 34.71 13.17 -8.48
#